data_AF-W7LJL3-F1
#
_entry.id   AF-W7LJL3-F1
#
_cell.length_a   1.000
_cell.length_b   1.000
_cell.length_c   1.000
_cell.angle_alpha   90.00
_cell.angle_beta   90.00
_cell.angle_gamma   90.00
#
_symmetry.space_group_name_H-M   'P 1'
#
loop_
_entity.id
_entity.type
_entity.pdbx_description
1 polymer ?
#
loop_
_entity_poly.entity_id
_entity_poly.type
_entity_poly.pdbx_seq_one_letter_code
_entity_poly.pdbx_strand_id
1 'polypeptide(L)'
;MQVNLLKNLGASNILIGSFRAMSLQGGLLVFIVGAAEILVYAGLIELTGFAAYIPMGILCINVISVFIVAFLKHPELIKATIPQFIFFSAIIIIQFLSIN
;
A
#
# COMPACT_ATOMS: atom_id res chain seq x y z
N MET A 1 4.77 -14.90 -8.01
CA MET A 1 3.74 -15.84 -7.51
C MET A 1 2.30 -15.36 -7.82
N GLN A 2 1.92 -14.11 -7.51
CA GLN A 2 0.55 -13.58 -7.78
C GLN A 2 0.19 -13.37 -9.26
N VAL A 3 1.15 -13.02 -10.13
CA VAL A 3 0.88 -12.88 -11.58
C VAL A 3 0.53 -14.21 -12.24
N ASN A 4 1.15 -15.31 -11.80
CA ASN A 4 0.78 -16.65 -12.29
C ASN A 4 -0.61 -17.07 -11.79
N LEU A 5 -0.99 -16.64 -10.58
CA LEU A 5 -2.35 -16.82 -10.07
C LEU A 5 -3.38 -16.08 -10.96
N LEU A 6 -3.10 -14.83 -11.34
CA LEU A 6 -3.97 -14.06 -12.24
C LEU A 6 -4.05 -14.65 -13.64
N LYS A 7 -2.94 -15.14 -14.19
CA LYS A 7 -2.94 -15.88 -15.47
C LYS A 7 -3.78 -17.18 -15.38
N ASN A 8 -3.69 -17.90 -14.26
CA ASN A 8 -4.48 -19.10 -14.03
C ASN A 8 -5.96 -18.82 -13.77
N LEU A 9 -6.31 -17.60 -13.37
CA LEU A 9 -7.70 -17.13 -13.20
C LEU A 9 -8.32 -16.61 -14.51
N GLY A 10 -7.60 -16.64 -15.63
CA GLY A 10 -8.10 -16.13 -16.92
C GLY A 10 -8.08 -14.60 -17.05
N ALA A 11 -7.34 -13.89 -16.18
CA ALA A 11 -7.24 -12.45 -16.22
C ALA A 11 -6.66 -11.96 -17.56
N SER A 12 -7.26 -10.91 -18.13
CA SER A 12 -6.76 -10.29 -19.35
C SER A 12 -5.35 -9.70 -19.15
N ASN A 13 -4.57 -9.57 -20.23
CA ASN A 13 -3.25 -8.93 -20.19
C ASN A 13 -3.30 -7.50 -19.63
N ILE A 14 -4.41 -6.79 -19.87
CA ILE A 14 -4.66 -5.45 -19.32
C ILE A 14 -4.78 -5.53 -17.80
N LEU A 15 -5.55 -6.48 -17.27
CA LEU A 15 -5.75 -6.65 -15.83
C LEU A 15 -4.44 -7.01 -15.10
N ILE A 16 -3.63 -7.87 -15.72
CA ILE A 16 -2.29 -8.21 -15.21
C ILE A 16 -1.36 -6.99 -15.22
N GLY A 17 -1.41 -6.17 -16.29
CA GLY A 17 -0.67 -4.92 -16.39
C GLY A 17 -1.07 -3.93 -15.29
N SER A 18 -2.38 -3.72 -15.12
CA SER A 18 -2.94 -2.86 -14.07
C SER A 18 -2.54 -3.32 -12.67
N PHE A 19 -2.60 -4.63 -12.39
CA PHE A 19 -2.17 -5.19 -11.11
C PHE A 19 -0.68 -4.93 -10.85
N ARG A 20 0.19 -5.11 -11.85
CA ARG A 20 1.63 -4.82 -11.70
C ARG A 20 1.89 -3.35 -11.41
N ALA A 21 1.24 -2.44 -12.15
CA ALA A 21 1.37 -1.00 -11.92
C ALA A 21 0.90 -0.62 -10.50
N MET A 22 -0.22 -1.19 -10.06
CA MET A 22 -0.79 -0.99 -8.74
C MET A 22 0.11 -1.52 -7.62
N SER A 23 0.70 -2.72 -7.78
CA SER A 23 1.67 -3.26 -6.83
C SER A 23 2.95 -2.43 -6.78
N LEU A 24 3.43 -1.94 -7.92
CA LEU A 24 4.61 -1.07 -7.98
C LEU A 24 4.34 0.28 -7.30
N GLN A 25 3.18 0.89 -7.57
CA GLN A 25 2.76 2.14 -6.93
C GLN A 25 2.64 1.98 -5.42
N GLY A 26 2.03 0.89 -4.95
CA GLY A 26 1.96 0.55 -3.54
C GLY A 26 3.35 0.37 -2.92
N GLY A 27 4.22 -0.40 -3.56
CA GLY A 27 5.58 -0.65 -3.08
C GLY A 27 6.45 0.61 -3.02
N LEU A 28 6.37 1.47 -4.05
CA LEU A 28 7.09 2.74 -4.09
C LEU A 28 6.62 3.68 -2.96
N LEU A 29 5.32 3.70 -2.69
CA LEU A 29 4.76 4.50 -1.61
C LEU A 29 5.21 4.00 -0.23
N VAL A 30 5.21 2.69 0.01
CA VAL A 30 5.78 2.11 1.24
C VAL A 30 7.25 2.48 1.39
N PHE A 31 8.01 2.41 0.29
CA PHE A 31 9.42 2.74 0.31
C PHE A 31 9.67 4.20 0.70
N ILE A 32 8.95 5.15 0.08
CA ILE A 32 9.09 6.57 0.39
C ILE A 32 8.67 6.88 1.83
N VAL A 33 7.52 6.33 2.26
CA VAL A 33 7.04 6.51 3.64
C VAL A 33 8.03 5.92 4.64
N GLY A 34 8.50 4.68 4.41
CA GLY A 34 9.48 4.04 5.28
C GLY A 34 10.81 4.79 5.32
N ALA A 35 11.27 5.35 4.20
CA ALA A 35 12.47 6.19 4.17
C ALA A 35 12.26 7.46 5.02
N ALA A 36 11.11 8.13 4.91
CA ALA A 36 10.80 9.29 5.73
C ALA A 36 10.78 8.94 7.23
N GLU A 37 10.17 7.83 7.63
CA GLU A 37 10.16 7.35 9.02
C GLU A 37 11.56 7.07 9.54
N ILE A 38 12.44 6.46 8.74
CA ILE A 38 13.84 6.22 9.11
C ILE A 38 14.57 7.54 9.33
N LEU A 39 14.36 8.55 8.47
CA LEU A 39 14.96 9.87 8.64
C LEU A 39 14.47 10.58 9.90
N VAL A 40 13.18 10.44 10.24
CA VAL A 40 12.61 10.94 11.50
C VAL A 40 13.22 10.23 12.70
N TYR A 41 13.27 8.89 12.67
CA TYR A 41 13.87 8.09 13.74
C TYR A 41 15.36 8.40 13.95
N ALA A 42 16.10 8.66 12.88
CA ALA A 42 17.51 9.07 12.93
C ALA A 42 17.72 10.52 13.41
N GLY A 43 16.65 11.28 13.65
CA GLY A 43 16.72 12.70 14.04
C GLY A 43 17.23 13.61 12.93
N LEU A 44 17.18 13.18 11.66
CA LEU A 44 17.63 13.97 10.52
C LEU A 44 16.56 14.97 10.06
N ILE A 45 15.29 14.63 10.27
CA ILE A 45 14.13 15.50 10.01
C ILE A 45 13.13 15.36 11.15
N GLU A 46 12.37 16.41 11.44
CA GLU A 46 11.25 16.34 12.39
C GLU A 46 9.94 16.64 11.67
N LEU A 47 8.95 15.75 11.82
CA LEU A 47 7.59 15.98 11.39
C LEU A 47 6.77 16.39 12.61
N THR A 48 6.44 17.68 12.72
CA THR A 48 5.70 18.22 13.87
C THR A 48 4.24 18.52 13.54
N GLY A 49 3.37 18.42 14.56
CA GLY A 49 1.95 18.72 14.44
C GLY A 49 1.25 17.84 13.40
N PHE A 50 0.52 18.46 12.47
CA PHE A 50 -0.21 17.74 11.41
C PHE A 50 0.70 16.96 10.47
N ALA A 51 1.96 17.38 10.30
CA ALA A 51 2.90 16.74 9.37
C ALA A 51 3.24 15.30 9.77
N ALA A 52 3.19 14.98 11.07
CA ALA A 52 3.40 13.62 11.58
C ALA A 52 2.36 12.62 11.05
N TYR A 53 1.14 13.08 10.72
CA TYR A 53 0.06 12.24 10.24
C TYR A 53 0.05 12.06 8.71
N ILE A 54 0.87 12.83 7.97
CA ILE A 54 0.93 12.75 6.50
C ILE A 54 1.34 11.35 6.02
N PRO A 55 2.40 10.71 6.55
CA PRO A 55 2.80 9.35 6.14
C PRO A 55 1.67 8.33 6.29
N MET A 56 0.96 8.38 7.44
CA MET A 56 -0.19 7.53 7.71
C MET A 56 -1.37 7.82 6.78
N GLY A 57 -1.72 9.09 6.58
CA GLY A 57 -2.80 9.49 5.70
C GLY A 57 -2.61 9.00 4.27
N ILE A 58 -1.39 9.08 3.75
CA ILE A 58 -1.03 8.60 2.42
C ILE A 58 -1.20 7.06 2.32
N LEU A 59 -0.80 6.31 3.33
CA LEU A 59 -1.00 4.85 3.38
C LEU A 59 -2.49 4.49 3.45
N CYS A 60 -3.28 5.19 4.26
CA CYS A 60 -4.73 4.98 4.35
C CYS A 60 -5.42 5.23 3.00
N ILE A 61 -5.07 6.31 2.30
CA ILE A 61 -5.60 6.60 0.95
C ILE A 61 -5.22 5.50 -0.03
N ASN A 62 -4.00 4.95 0.06
CA ASN A 62 -3.57 3.84 -0.77
C ASN A 62 -4.44 2.60 -0.54
N VAL A 63 -4.64 2.20 0.72
CA VAL A 63 -5.47 1.07 1.10
C VAL A 63 -6.91 1.23 0.60
N ILE A 64 -7.51 2.41 0.79
CA ILE A 64 -8.87 2.69 0.31
C ILE A 64 -8.94 2.60 -1.21
N SER A 65 -7.94 3.15 -1.93
CA SER A 65 -7.89 3.12 -3.39
C SER A 65 -7.80 1.68 -3.91
N VAL A 66 -6.94 0.86 -3.29
CA VAL A 66 -6.78 -0.57 -3.59
C VAL A 66 -8.09 -1.30 -3.32
N PHE A 67 -8.76 -1.00 -2.21
CA PHE A 67 -10.04 -1.61 -1.83
C PHE A 67 -11.13 -1.30 -2.85
N ILE A 68 -11.28 -0.03 -3.25
CA ILE A 68 -12.25 0.40 -4.25
C ILE A 68 -12.01 -0.32 -5.59
N VAL A 69 -10.76 -0.37 -6.07
CA VAL A 69 -10.43 -1.02 -7.35
C VAL A 69 -10.68 -2.53 -7.28
N ALA A 70 -10.23 -3.19 -6.21
CA ALA A 70 -10.37 -4.64 -6.05
C ALA A 70 -11.84 -5.05 -5.84
N PHE A 71 -12.64 -4.34 -5.05
CA PHE A 71 -14.03 -4.71 -4.79
C PHE A 71 -14.99 -4.29 -5.92
N LEU A 72 -14.83 -3.10 -6.50
CA LEU A 72 -15.84 -2.56 -7.44
C LEU A 72 -15.52 -2.85 -8.90
N LYS A 73 -14.24 -2.90 -9.29
CA LYS A 73 -13.86 -3.07 -10.70
C LYS A 73 -13.39 -4.49 -11.02
N HIS A 74 -12.61 -5.11 -10.15
CA HIS A 74 -11.97 -6.39 -10.45
C HIS A 74 -11.94 -7.30 -9.23
N PRO A 75 -13.07 -7.94 -8.86
CA PRO A 75 -13.18 -8.81 -7.67
C PRO A 75 -12.20 -10.00 -7.71
N GLU A 76 -11.76 -10.38 -8.89
CA GLU A 76 -10.74 -11.41 -9.16
C GLU A 76 -9.38 -11.05 -8.51
N LEU A 77 -9.08 -9.75 -8.40
CA LEU A 77 -7.86 -9.25 -7.79
C LEU A 77 -7.86 -9.38 -6.27
N ILE A 78 -9.03 -9.52 -5.62
CA ILE A 78 -9.15 -9.49 -4.15
C ILE A 78 -8.18 -10.50 -3.52
N LYS A 79 -8.19 -11.76 -4.01
CA LYS A 79 -7.30 -12.81 -3.50
C LYS A 79 -5.82 -12.49 -3.67
N ALA A 80 -5.46 -11.83 -4.77
CA ALA A 80 -4.09 -11.41 -5.03
C ALA A 80 -3.69 -10.20 -4.17
N THR A 81 -4.63 -9.33 -3.80
CA THR A 81 -4.38 -8.14 -2.97
C THR A 81 -4.43 -8.39 -1.46
N ILE A 82 -4.94 -9.54 -0.98
CA ILE A 82 -5.00 -9.86 0.47
C ILE A 82 -3.65 -9.69 1.18
N PRO A 83 -2.52 -10.23 0.68
CA PRO A 83 -1.23 -10.04 1.34
C PRO A 83 -0.82 -8.58 1.44
N GLN A 84 -1.15 -7.78 0.42
CA GLN A 84 -0.88 -6.35 0.37
C GLN A 84 -1.70 -5.61 1.43
N PHE A 85 -2.98 -5.96 1.63
CA PHE A 85 -3.81 -5.40 2.70
C PHE A 85 -3.26 -5.72 4.09
N ILE A 86 -2.86 -6.97 4.33
CA ILE A 86 -2.30 -7.37 5.64
C ILE A 86 -1.05 -6.53 5.96
N PHE A 87 -0.16 -6.39 4.99
CA PHE A 87 1.08 -5.65 5.17
C PHE A 87 0.83 -4.16 5.44
N PHE A 88 -0.06 -3.52 4.66
CA PHE A 88 -0.39 -2.13 4.86
C PHE A 88 -1.10 -1.87 6.19
N SER A 89 -2.04 -2.73 6.59
CA SER A 89 -2.72 -2.61 7.89
C SER A 89 -1.72 -2.69 9.05
N ALA A 90 -0.75 -3.61 8.97
CA ALA A 90 0.30 -3.71 9.98
C ALA A 90 1.13 -2.42 10.08
N ILE A 91 1.53 -1.84 8.94
CA ILE A 91 2.28 -0.58 8.90
C ILE A 91 1.46 0.56 9.50
N ILE A 92 0.17 0.68 9.14
CA ILE A 92 -0.71 1.73 9.67
C ILE A 92 -0.83 1.64 11.19
N ILE A 93 -0.97 0.42 11.74
CA ILE A 93 -1.02 0.20 13.18
C ILE A 93 0.30 0.63 13.84
N ILE A 94 1.44 0.23 13.26
CA ILE A 94 2.77 0.59 13.78
C ILE A 94 2.95 2.12 13.76
N GLN A 95 2.59 2.80 12.67
CA GLN A 95 2.63 4.26 12.62
C GLN A 95 1.71 4.91 13.64
N PHE A 96 0.52 4.37 13.84
CA PHE A 96 -0.42 4.89 14.83
C PHE A 96 0.14 4.82 16.25
N LEU A 97 0.84 3.74 16.57
CA LEU A 97 1.54 3.56 17.84
C LEU A 97 2.84 4.36 17.94
N SER A 98 3.41 4.81 16.82
CA SER A 98 4.63 5.63 16.82
C SER A 98 4.34 7.12 16.96
N ILE A 99 3.15 7.57 16.56
CA ILE A 99 2.75 8.99 16.60
C ILE A 99 2.02 9.34 17.91
N ASN A 100 1.38 8.36 18.56
CA ASN A 100 0.73 8.52 19.88
C ASN A 100 1.60 7.99 21.02
#